data_AF-A0A517MRV1-F1
#
_entry.id   AF-A0A517MRV1-F1
#
_cell.length_a   1.000
_cell.length_b   1.000
_cell.length_c   1.000
_cell.angle_alpha   90.00
_cell.angle_beta   90.00
_cell.angle_gamma   90.00
#
_symmetry.space_group_name_H-M   'P 1'
#
loop_
_entity.id
_entity.type
_entity.pdbx_description
1 polymer ?
#
loop_
_entity_poly.entity_id
_entity_poly.type
_entity_poly.pdbx_seq_one_letter_code
_entity_poly.pdbx_strand_id
1 'polypeptide(L)'
;MMKLNFLHDSSTSERVTAIVSTLFAVGILGVAVTAQQLNNEPTGGLVQLESELMTQLDLAYRHDTPLLEQRVEQFNGVLQKWQQATPSAERDEKLARWIRDAMARSMPGSNRPLPETPIFETRPVAPLNVAQTKIVESKTTTPPTDILTDEPSRFDTNTTPTYKPDLAMLPLSEIEVAADDEAESDVQVEYVAAREWNEDREHENLFQEPEFDEARPGQTQAELTQKSVIVRHRTLGEPAVDFNLRELSARIAGYHEGLAEIEAALVNHSADDSQELVTLVESLEQLDSQRQFVSLYYDLLSDRQRMFLATPRSLEPVVARVQKRLDRSERSADGDFLRPFDGEAQERLEQLRERLDLLVASK
;
A
#
# COMPACT_ATOMS: atom_id res chain seq x y z
N MET A 1 55.40 0.72 30.89
CA MET A 1 54.33 1.61 30.37
C MET A 1 54.18 1.33 28.87
N MET A 2 53.26 0.44 28.51
CA MET A 2 52.93 0.13 27.11
C MET A 2 51.53 0.68 26.80
N LYS A 3 51.45 1.59 25.84
CA LYS A 3 50.19 2.06 25.24
C LYS A 3 49.82 1.09 24.12
N LEU A 4 48.73 0.35 24.29
CA LEU A 4 48.09 -0.42 23.23
C LEU A 4 47.06 0.47 22.53
N ASN A 5 47.36 0.84 21.29
CA ASN A 5 46.41 1.48 20.38
C ASN A 5 45.48 0.39 19.82
N PHE A 6 44.19 0.45 20.15
CA PHE A 6 43.15 -0.29 19.45
C PHE A 6 42.72 0.52 18.23
N LEU A 7 43.13 0.06 17.05
CA LEU A 7 42.54 0.47 15.78
C LEU A 7 41.16 -0.16 15.67
N HIS A 8 40.13 0.68 15.66
CA HIS A 8 38.75 0.26 15.40
C HIS A 8 38.56 0.15 13.88
N ASP A 9 38.34 -1.08 13.41
CA ASP A 9 38.07 -1.40 12.02
C ASP A 9 36.63 -0.99 11.69
N SER A 10 36.46 0.03 10.84
CA SER A 10 35.16 0.67 10.55
C SER A 10 34.40 0.03 9.38
N SER A 11 34.85 -1.13 8.89
CA SER A 11 34.32 -1.75 7.66
C SER A 11 33.16 -2.74 7.86
N THR A 12 32.78 -3.07 9.10
CA THR A 12 31.70 -4.03 9.40
C THR A 12 30.33 -3.38 9.61
N SER A 13 30.25 -2.06 9.79
CA SER A 13 28.96 -1.37 10.04
C SER A 13 28.10 -1.17 8.79
N GLU A 14 28.68 -1.08 7.59
CA GLU A 14 27.90 -0.85 6.35
C GLU A 14 27.16 -2.10 5.84
N ARG A 15 27.65 -3.32 6.13
CA ARG A 15 27.00 -4.56 5.68
C ARG A 15 25.83 -4.99 6.56
N VAL A 16 25.79 -4.54 7.82
CA VAL A 16 24.69 -4.85 8.74
C VAL A 16 23.47 -3.97 8.44
N THR A 17 23.65 -2.73 7.98
CA THR A 17 22.52 -1.83 7.65
C THR A 17 21.77 -2.29 6.39
N ALA A 18 22.46 -2.89 5.41
CA ALA A 18 21.82 -3.38 4.19
C ALA A 18 20.93 -4.61 4.42
N ILE A 19 21.25 -5.47 5.39
CA ILE A 19 20.47 -6.69 5.71
C ILE A 19 19.23 -6.36 6.56
N VAL A 20 19.30 -5.33 7.39
CA VAL A 20 18.13 -4.84 8.16
C VAL A 20 17.10 -4.16 7.25
N SER A 21 17.53 -3.53 6.14
CA SER A 21 16.62 -2.86 5.20
C SER A 21 15.80 -3.82 4.33
N THR A 22 16.26 -5.04 4.07
CA THR A 22 15.50 -6.04 3.28
C THR A 22 14.45 -6.78 4.12
N LEU A 23 14.66 -6.93 5.43
CA LEU A 23 13.66 -7.50 6.33
C LEU A 23 12.48 -6.54 6.58
N PHE A 24 12.70 -5.23 6.56
CA PHE A 24 11.62 -4.24 6.68
C PHE A 24 10.74 -4.15 5.41
N ALA A 25 11.28 -4.47 4.23
CA ALA A 25 10.52 -4.44 2.97
C ALA A 25 9.53 -5.62 2.81
N VAL A 26 9.79 -6.76 3.46
CA VAL A 26 8.86 -7.90 3.48
C VAL A 26 7.68 -7.65 4.45
N GLY A 27 7.82 -6.74 5.42
CA GLY A 27 6.74 -6.35 6.34
C GLY A 27 5.69 -5.39 5.74
N ILE A 28 6.00 -4.70 4.64
CA ILE A 28 5.07 -3.75 3.99
C ILE A 28 4.15 -4.44 2.97
N LEU A 29 4.50 -5.63 2.49
CA LEU A 29 3.63 -6.46 1.65
C LEU A 29 2.43 -7.09 2.41
N GLY A 30 2.31 -6.84 3.72
CA GLY A 30 1.22 -7.34 4.58
C GLY A 30 0.09 -6.35 4.85
N VAL A 31 -0.01 -5.22 4.13
CA VAL A 31 -1.10 -4.23 4.33
C VAL A 31 -2.25 -4.42 3.32
N ALA A 32 -2.08 -5.21 2.26
CA ALA A 32 -3.11 -5.47 1.24
C ALA A 32 -4.09 -6.62 1.57
N VAL A 33 -4.08 -7.18 2.79
CA VAL A 33 -5.01 -8.26 3.21
C VAL A 33 -5.79 -7.84 4.46
N THR A 34 -6.54 -6.75 4.39
CA THR A 34 -7.45 -6.34 5.49
C THR A 34 -8.90 -6.12 5.07
N ALA A 35 -9.27 -6.34 3.79
CA ALA A 35 -10.65 -6.14 3.33
C ALA A 35 -11.52 -7.41 3.27
N GLN A 36 -11.04 -8.57 3.74
CA GLN A 36 -11.80 -9.82 3.67
C GLN A 36 -11.85 -10.54 5.02
N GLN A 37 -12.61 -10.00 5.98
CA GLN A 37 -12.82 -10.70 7.25
C GLN A 37 -14.12 -10.34 7.99
N LEU A 38 -15.25 -10.47 7.30
CA LEU A 38 -16.58 -10.56 7.94
C LEU A 38 -17.10 -12.01 8.06
N ASN A 39 -16.34 -13.01 7.61
CA ASN A 39 -16.67 -14.42 7.80
C ASN A 39 -15.62 -15.12 8.69
N ASN A 40 -15.79 -14.98 10.00
CA ASN A 40 -15.42 -15.91 11.08
C ASN A 40 -14.39 -17.03 10.78
N GLU A 41 -13.17 -16.68 10.38
CA GLU A 41 -12.01 -17.55 10.60
C GLU A 41 -11.17 -17.02 11.78
N PRO A 42 -10.83 -17.88 12.77
CA PRO A 42 -10.10 -17.48 13.98
C PRO A 42 -8.67 -17.00 13.72
N THR A 43 -8.15 -17.15 12.51
CA THR A 43 -6.80 -16.74 12.08
C THR A 43 -6.66 -15.23 11.91
N GLY A 44 -7.73 -14.51 11.55
CA GLY A 44 -7.72 -13.05 11.41
C GLY A 44 -7.43 -12.28 12.69
N GLY A 45 -7.96 -12.80 13.81
CA GLY A 45 -7.82 -12.13 15.11
C GLY A 45 -6.38 -12.08 15.62
N LEU A 46 -5.50 -12.99 15.19
CA LEU A 46 -4.12 -13.01 15.68
C LEU A 46 -3.31 -11.85 15.12
N VAL A 47 -3.41 -11.59 13.81
CA VAL A 47 -2.72 -10.48 13.14
C VAL A 47 -3.15 -9.13 13.73
N GLN A 48 -4.45 -8.99 14.02
CA GLN A 48 -4.97 -7.81 14.69
C GLN A 48 -4.38 -7.62 16.10
N LEU A 49 -4.33 -8.68 16.90
CA LEU A 49 -3.74 -8.64 18.25
C LEU A 49 -2.25 -8.31 18.23
N GLU A 50 -1.49 -8.81 17.24
CA GLU A 50 -0.07 -8.48 17.07
C GLU A 50 0.12 -6.98 16.78
N SER A 51 -0.67 -6.43 15.86
CA SER A 51 -0.65 -5.00 15.54
C SER A 51 -1.04 -4.12 16.72
N GLU A 52 -2.06 -4.53 17.48
CA GLU A 52 -2.53 -3.83 18.67
C GLU A 52 -1.46 -3.80 19.77
N LEU A 53 -0.81 -4.92 20.06
CA LEU A 53 0.28 -4.98 21.04
C LEU A 53 1.45 -4.09 20.62
N MET A 54 1.85 -4.08 19.35
CA MET A 54 2.94 -3.22 18.86
C MET A 54 2.62 -1.74 19.02
N THR A 55 1.40 -1.33 18.66
CA THR A 55 0.92 0.05 18.86
C THR A 55 0.93 0.42 20.33
N GLN A 56 0.50 -0.49 21.19
CA GLN A 56 0.47 -0.25 22.63
C GLN A 56 1.88 -0.15 23.23
N LEU A 57 2.83 -0.99 22.82
CA LEU A 57 4.22 -0.91 23.26
C LEU A 57 4.85 0.43 22.87
N ASP A 58 4.64 0.88 21.63
CA ASP A 58 5.11 2.17 21.14
C ASP A 58 4.55 3.33 21.99
N LEU A 59 3.24 3.34 22.21
CA LEU A 59 2.58 4.36 23.03
C LEU A 59 3.06 4.36 24.49
N ALA A 60 3.21 3.19 25.10
CA ALA A 60 3.57 3.05 26.52
C ALA A 60 5.04 3.41 26.79
N TYR A 61 5.94 3.12 25.84
CA TYR A 61 7.38 3.27 26.01
C TYR A 61 8.01 4.32 25.07
N ARG A 62 7.22 5.23 24.50
CA ARG A 62 7.69 6.33 23.62
C ARG A 62 8.83 7.20 24.19
N HIS A 63 9.00 7.22 25.51
CA HIS A 63 10.04 7.99 26.21
C HIS A 63 11.20 7.13 26.72
N ASP A 64 11.12 5.79 26.60
CA ASP A 64 12.12 4.83 27.06
C ASP A 64 12.46 3.85 25.92
N THR A 65 13.18 4.37 24.93
CA THR A 65 13.56 3.63 23.72
C THR A 65 14.29 2.30 24.02
N PRO A 66 15.26 2.23 24.95
CA PRO A 66 15.92 0.96 25.27
C PRO A 66 14.95 -0.11 25.79
N LEU A 67 13.98 0.28 26.63
CA LEU A 67 12.98 -0.65 27.13
C LEU A 67 12.01 -1.08 26.02
N LEU A 68 11.61 -0.16 25.13
CA LEU A 68 10.80 -0.48 23.95
C LEU A 68 11.49 -1.53 23.08
N GLU A 69 12.76 -1.32 22.73
CA GLU A 69 13.55 -2.26 21.93
C GLU A 69 13.62 -3.64 22.57
N GLN A 70 13.90 -3.70 23.87
CA GLN A 70 13.92 -4.96 24.63
C GLN A 70 12.57 -5.69 24.57
N ARG A 71 11.45 -4.96 24.67
CA ARG A 71 10.10 -5.53 24.65
C ARG A 71 9.73 -6.06 23.26
N VAL A 72 10.08 -5.31 22.22
CA VAL A 72 9.89 -5.72 20.82
C VAL A 72 10.74 -6.96 20.51
N GLU A 73 11.98 -7.02 20.98
CA GLU A 73 12.83 -8.21 20.84
C GLU A 73 12.22 -9.45 21.53
N GLN A 74 11.71 -9.28 22.76
CA GLN A 74 11.02 -10.34 23.48
C GLN A 74 9.79 -10.84 22.72
N PHE A 75 8.97 -9.92 22.18
CA PHE A 75 7.80 -10.26 21.39
C PHE A 75 8.16 -11.03 20.11
N ASN A 76 9.13 -10.53 19.33
CA ASN A 76 9.63 -11.19 18.13
C ASN A 76 10.19 -12.60 18.43
N GLY A 77 10.85 -12.77 19.57
CA GLY A 77 11.31 -14.08 20.04
C GLY A 77 10.17 -15.07 20.32
N VAL A 78 9.01 -14.58 20.79
CA VAL A 78 7.81 -15.42 20.96
C VAL A 78 7.22 -15.81 19.60
N LEU A 79 7.08 -14.84 18.67
CA LEU A 79 6.57 -15.10 17.32
C LEU A 79 7.43 -16.12 16.57
N GLN A 80 8.76 -16.03 16.67
CA GLN A 80 9.66 -16.99 16.05
C GLN A 80 9.45 -18.42 16.58
N LYS A 81 9.28 -18.59 17.90
CA LYS A 81 8.98 -19.91 18.50
C LYS A 81 7.61 -20.43 18.08
N TRP A 82 6.61 -19.56 17.96
CA TRP A 82 5.28 -19.90 17.46
C TRP A 82 5.32 -20.38 16.00
N GLN A 83 6.07 -19.70 15.13
CA GLN A 83 6.26 -20.08 13.73
C GLN A 83 6.96 -21.44 13.57
N GLN A 84 7.89 -21.77 14.47
CA GLN A 84 8.59 -23.06 14.47
C GLN A 84 7.78 -24.22 15.07
N ALA A 85 6.70 -23.91 15.80
CA ALA A 85 5.86 -24.91 16.43
C ALA A 85 4.89 -25.55 15.44
N THR A 86 4.44 -26.76 15.77
CA THR A 86 3.46 -27.49 14.95
C THR A 86 2.16 -26.69 14.84
N PRO A 87 1.64 -26.39 13.63
CA PRO A 87 0.38 -25.66 13.50
C PRO A 87 -0.78 -26.40 14.16
N SER A 88 -1.44 -25.75 15.12
CA SER A 88 -2.63 -26.25 15.81
C SER A 88 -3.45 -25.09 16.37
N ALA A 89 -4.76 -25.28 16.53
CA ALA A 89 -5.63 -24.27 17.14
C ALA A 89 -5.22 -23.93 18.59
N GLU A 90 -4.74 -24.92 19.34
CA GLU A 90 -4.25 -24.72 20.71
C GLU A 90 -2.99 -23.84 20.75
N ARG A 91 -2.10 -23.99 19.75
CA ARG A 91 -0.92 -23.14 19.60
C ARG A 91 -1.32 -21.68 19.40
N ASP A 92 -2.29 -21.44 18.53
CA ASP A 92 -2.75 -20.09 18.20
C ASP A 92 -3.50 -19.46 19.38
N GLU A 93 -4.29 -20.24 20.12
CA GLU A 93 -4.93 -19.78 21.36
C GLU A 93 -3.90 -19.41 22.45
N LYS A 94 -2.82 -20.20 22.60
CA LYS A 94 -1.73 -19.88 23.54
C LYS A 94 -1.05 -18.55 23.21
N LEU A 95 -0.79 -18.29 21.93
CA LEU A 95 -0.22 -17.01 21.49
C LEU A 95 -1.20 -15.86 21.72
N ALA A 96 -2.46 -16.01 21.30
CA ALA A 96 -3.49 -14.99 21.50
C ALA A 96 -3.68 -14.63 23.00
N ARG A 97 -3.68 -15.63 23.89
CA ARG A 97 -3.76 -15.41 25.34
C ARG A 97 -2.53 -14.66 25.87
N TRP A 98 -1.33 -15.06 25.42
CA TRP A 98 -0.09 -14.39 25.81
C TRP A 98 -0.06 -12.93 25.34
N ILE A 99 -0.51 -12.63 24.12
CA ILE A 99 -0.59 -11.26 23.58
C ILE A 99 -1.54 -10.41 24.42
N ARG A 100 -2.73 -10.93 24.77
CA ARG A 100 -3.68 -10.20 25.64
C ARG A 100 -3.10 -9.91 27.02
N ASP A 101 -2.38 -10.86 27.62
CA ASP A 101 -1.71 -10.65 28.91
C ASP A 101 -0.55 -9.65 28.80
N ALA A 102 0.17 -9.66 27.68
CA ALA A 102 1.22 -8.69 27.37
C ALA A 102 0.62 -7.27 27.26
N MET A 103 -0.47 -7.09 26.53
CA MET A 103 -1.20 -5.82 26.43
C MET A 103 -1.63 -5.32 27.81
N ALA A 104 -2.24 -6.18 28.65
CA ALA A 104 -2.62 -5.79 30.01
C ALA A 104 -1.43 -5.33 30.88
N ARG A 105 -0.23 -5.88 30.64
CA ARG A 105 1.02 -5.54 31.36
C ARG A 105 1.76 -4.34 30.77
N SER A 106 1.47 -3.98 29.52
CA SER A 106 2.10 -2.87 28.79
C SER A 106 1.22 -1.63 28.70
N MET A 107 0.26 -1.44 29.61
CA MET A 107 -0.49 -0.19 29.68
C MET A 107 0.42 0.99 30.04
N PRO A 108 0.13 2.22 29.56
CA PRO A 108 0.89 3.41 29.92
C PRO A 108 1.05 3.55 31.45
N GLY A 109 2.30 3.73 31.90
CA GLY A 109 2.64 3.80 33.33
C GLY A 109 2.88 2.44 34.00
N SER A 110 2.70 1.32 33.30
CA SER A 110 3.07 0.00 33.80
C SER A 110 4.55 -0.30 33.55
N ASN A 111 5.28 -0.58 34.64
CA ASN A 111 6.65 -1.09 34.59
C ASN A 111 6.69 -2.63 34.74
N ARG A 112 5.57 -3.32 34.56
CA ARG A 112 5.51 -4.78 34.72
C ARG A 112 6.25 -5.46 33.57
N PRO A 113 7.00 -6.55 33.83
CA PRO A 113 7.58 -7.34 32.76
C PRO A 113 6.50 -8.04 31.93
N LEU A 114 6.79 -8.22 30.63
CA LEU A 114 6.02 -9.08 29.74
C LEU A 114 5.85 -10.47 30.36
N PRO A 115 4.73 -11.16 30.06
CA PRO A 115 4.51 -12.52 30.54
C PRO A 115 5.62 -13.45 30.01
N GLU A 116 5.92 -14.50 30.76
CA GLU A 116 6.92 -15.50 30.36
C GLU A 116 6.57 -16.10 29.00
N THR A 117 7.59 -16.40 28.19
CA THR A 117 7.39 -16.96 26.85
C THR A 117 6.66 -18.30 26.94
N PRO A 118 5.53 -18.48 26.22
CA PRO A 118 4.78 -19.74 26.25
C PRO A 118 5.63 -20.85 25.62
N ILE A 119 5.45 -22.06 26.15
CA ILE A 119 6.08 -23.26 25.59
C ILE A 119 5.18 -23.75 24.46
N PHE A 120 5.69 -23.69 23.24
CA PHE A 120 5.02 -24.28 22.08
C PHE A 120 5.59 -25.67 21.79
N GLU A 121 4.73 -26.60 21.41
CA GLU A 121 5.15 -27.95 21.05
C GLU A 121 5.88 -27.91 19.70
N THR A 122 7.20 -27.98 19.76
CA THR A 122 8.02 -28.15 18.56
C THR A 122 7.79 -29.52 17.99
N ARG A 123 7.51 -29.60 16.69
CA ARG A 123 7.47 -30.87 15.98
C ARG A 123 8.79 -31.59 16.27
N PRO A 124 8.78 -32.83 16.80
CA PRO A 124 9.99 -33.63 16.81
C PRO A 124 10.34 -33.84 15.34
N VAL A 125 11.34 -33.09 14.86
CA VAL A 125 11.97 -33.39 13.59
C VAL A 125 12.62 -34.73 13.82
N ALA A 126 11.92 -35.80 13.45
CA ALA A 126 12.51 -37.13 13.43
C ALA A 126 13.83 -36.95 12.67
N PRO A 127 14.98 -37.27 13.29
CA PRO A 127 16.25 -37.13 12.60
C PRO A 127 16.08 -37.91 11.32
N LEU A 128 16.10 -37.23 10.16
CA LEU A 128 16.17 -37.94 8.90
C LEU A 128 17.37 -38.84 9.07
N ASN A 129 17.12 -40.14 9.17
CA ASN A 129 18.15 -41.14 9.08
C ASN A 129 18.59 -41.09 7.62
N VAL A 130 19.42 -40.09 7.32
CA VAL A 130 20.17 -40.00 6.07
C VAL A 130 21.07 -41.22 6.14
N ALA A 131 20.55 -42.34 5.65
CA ALA A 131 21.36 -43.50 5.34
C ALA A 131 22.50 -42.95 4.49
N GLN A 132 23.68 -42.84 5.10
CA GLN A 132 24.91 -42.46 4.44
C GLN A 132 25.05 -43.39 3.25
N THR A 133 24.67 -42.91 2.08
CA THR A 133 25.02 -43.59 0.84
C THR A 133 26.52 -43.40 0.77
N LYS A 134 27.23 -44.44 1.23
CA LYS A 134 28.67 -44.56 1.24
C LYS A 134 29.16 -44.36 -0.19
N ILE A 135 29.50 -43.12 -0.53
CA ILE A 135 30.21 -42.79 -1.76
C ILE A 135 31.54 -43.54 -1.64
N VAL A 136 31.69 -44.56 -2.49
CA VAL A 136 32.93 -45.33 -2.60
C VAL A 136 34.01 -44.37 -3.09
N GLU A 137 34.99 -44.18 -2.22
CA GLU A 137 36.24 -43.47 -2.47
C GLU A 137 37.05 -44.25 -3.53
N SER A 138 36.91 -43.86 -4.80
CA SER A 138 37.77 -44.34 -5.88
C SER A 138 39.12 -43.65 -5.80
N LYS A 139 40.11 -44.41 -5.35
CA LYS A 139 41.52 -44.04 -5.23
C LYS A 139 42.19 -43.89 -6.61
N THR A 140 42.94 -42.81 -6.72
CA THR A 140 43.91 -42.37 -7.74
C THR A 140 44.77 -43.47 -8.38
N THR A 141 44.84 -43.49 -9.71
CA THR A 141 46.00 -43.92 -10.53
C THR A 141 46.08 -43.03 -11.79
N THR A 142 47.07 -42.14 -11.85
CA THR A 142 47.61 -41.47 -13.07
C THR A 142 48.54 -42.44 -13.83
N PRO A 143 49.03 -42.24 -15.08
CA PRO A 143 48.98 -41.09 -16.04
C PRO A 143 48.69 -41.57 -17.51
N PRO A 144 49.08 -40.91 -18.65
CA PRO A 144 49.53 -39.55 -18.95
C PRO A 144 48.72 -38.82 -20.09
N THR A 145 48.99 -37.52 -20.21
CA THR A 145 49.10 -36.68 -21.44
C THR A 145 48.58 -37.25 -22.78
N ASP A 146 47.56 -36.61 -23.38
CA ASP A 146 47.69 -35.94 -24.68
C ASP A 146 46.37 -35.29 -25.17
N ILE A 147 46.52 -34.10 -25.77
CA ILE A 147 45.86 -33.62 -27.01
C ILE A 147 44.32 -33.51 -26.96
N LEU A 148 43.79 -32.29 -26.78
CA LEU A 148 43.31 -31.39 -27.85
C LEU A 148 41.85 -31.67 -28.27
N THR A 149 41.15 -30.60 -28.63
CA THR A 149 39.94 -30.54 -29.50
C THR A 149 38.62 -30.21 -28.78
N ASP A 150 38.28 -28.92 -28.88
CA ASP A 150 37.00 -28.36 -29.35
C ASP A 150 35.63 -28.95 -28.92
N GLU A 151 34.83 -28.02 -28.42
CA GLU A 151 33.51 -27.58 -28.95
C GLU A 151 32.34 -27.59 -27.95
N PRO A 152 31.42 -26.60 -28.07
CA PRO A 152 30.44 -26.24 -27.06
C PRO A 152 29.17 -27.09 -27.19
N SER A 153 28.82 -27.82 -26.13
CA SER A 153 27.55 -28.55 -26.09
C SER A 153 26.40 -27.60 -25.76
N ARG A 154 25.56 -27.43 -26.78
CA ARG A 154 24.28 -26.73 -26.83
C ARG A 154 23.32 -27.23 -25.75
N PHE A 155 22.69 -26.30 -25.04
CA PHE A 155 21.44 -26.60 -24.35
C PHE A 155 20.31 -26.55 -25.37
N ASP A 156 19.79 -27.73 -25.72
CA ASP A 156 18.58 -27.88 -26.49
C ASP A 156 17.38 -27.39 -25.67
N THR A 157 16.77 -26.31 -26.14
CA THR A 157 15.39 -25.94 -25.90
C THR A 157 14.46 -26.99 -26.51
N ASN A 158 13.58 -27.61 -25.72
CA ASN A 158 12.26 -28.07 -26.22
C ASN A 158 11.38 -28.68 -25.12
N THR A 159 10.37 -27.91 -24.69
CA THR A 159 9.00 -28.45 -24.59
C THR A 159 7.98 -27.30 -24.62
N THR A 160 7.62 -26.88 -25.82
CA THR A 160 6.43 -26.06 -26.07
C THR A 160 5.24 -27.01 -26.23
N PRO A 161 4.16 -26.92 -25.42
CA PRO A 161 2.93 -27.64 -25.71
C PRO A 161 2.22 -26.97 -26.89
N THR A 162 2.22 -27.64 -28.03
CA THR A 162 1.41 -27.29 -29.21
C THR A 162 -0.07 -27.51 -28.88
N TYR A 163 -0.77 -26.43 -28.56
CA TYR A 163 -2.22 -26.37 -28.58
C TYR A 163 -2.69 -26.28 -30.04
N LYS A 164 -3.47 -27.27 -30.47
CA LYS A 164 -4.08 -27.36 -31.80
C LYS A 164 -5.53 -26.86 -31.65
N PRO A 165 -5.88 -25.62 -32.05
CA PRO A 165 -7.27 -25.22 -32.09
C PRO A 165 -7.95 -25.98 -33.23
N ASP A 166 -8.89 -26.85 -32.86
CA ASP A 166 -9.81 -27.50 -33.78
C ASP A 166 -10.83 -26.44 -34.24
N LEU A 167 -10.56 -25.82 -35.39
CA LEU A 167 -11.48 -24.92 -36.08
C LEU A 167 -12.58 -25.75 -36.72
N ALA A 168 -13.58 -26.13 -35.92
CA ALA A 168 -14.88 -26.49 -36.44
C ALA A 168 -15.54 -25.23 -37.02
N MET A 169 -15.56 -25.13 -38.34
CA MET A 169 -16.35 -24.14 -39.07
C MET A 169 -17.83 -24.33 -38.72
N LEU A 170 -18.39 -23.41 -37.95
CA LEU A 170 -19.83 -23.26 -37.83
C LEU A 170 -20.36 -22.60 -39.11
N PRO A 171 -21.45 -23.11 -39.71
CA PRO A 171 -22.08 -22.47 -40.85
C PRO A 171 -22.68 -21.12 -40.45
N LEU A 172 -22.30 -20.04 -41.16
CA LEU A 172 -23.02 -18.77 -41.14
C LEU A 172 -24.48 -19.06 -41.52
N SER A 173 -25.36 -19.03 -40.52
CA SER A 173 -26.79 -18.90 -40.76
C SER A 173 -27.07 -17.42 -40.93
N GLU A 174 -27.63 -17.11 -42.09
CA GLU A 174 -28.18 -15.85 -42.56
C GLU A 174 -29.16 -15.30 -41.51
N ILE A 175 -28.75 -14.23 -40.81
CA ILE A 175 -29.67 -13.43 -39.99
C ILE A 175 -30.26 -12.38 -40.94
N GLU A 176 -31.46 -12.67 -41.45
CA GLU A 176 -32.35 -11.64 -41.98
C GLU A 176 -32.66 -10.64 -40.86
N VAL A 177 -31.96 -9.52 -40.88
CA VAL A 177 -32.31 -8.34 -40.09
C VAL A 177 -33.50 -7.71 -40.79
N ALA A 178 -34.69 -7.90 -40.22
CA ALA A 178 -35.87 -7.14 -40.54
C ALA A 178 -35.55 -5.65 -40.33
N ALA A 179 -35.65 -4.89 -41.42
CA ALA A 179 -35.70 -3.45 -41.38
C ALA A 179 -37.02 -3.04 -40.72
N ASP A 180 -36.95 -2.47 -39.52
CA ASP A 180 -38.00 -1.62 -39.01
C ASP A 180 -37.56 -0.16 -39.11
N ASP A 181 -38.43 0.56 -39.80
CA ASP A 181 -38.43 1.97 -40.13
C ASP A 181 -38.41 2.90 -38.91
N GLU A 182 -37.72 4.02 -39.12
CA GLU A 182 -38.06 5.37 -38.68
C GLU A 182 -38.41 5.64 -37.20
N ALA A 183 -37.48 6.33 -36.54
CA ALA A 183 -37.78 7.66 -36.00
C ALA A 183 -36.49 8.49 -35.95
N GLU A 184 -36.38 9.43 -36.88
CA GLU A 184 -35.40 10.51 -36.86
C GLU A 184 -35.57 11.34 -35.58
N SER A 185 -34.60 11.28 -34.67
CA SER A 185 -34.38 12.35 -33.69
C SER A 185 -33.11 13.10 -34.05
N ASP A 186 -33.31 14.24 -34.70
CA ASP A 186 -32.32 15.27 -34.99
C ASP A 186 -31.76 15.80 -33.65
N VAL A 187 -30.63 15.24 -33.21
CA VAL A 187 -29.83 15.79 -32.12
C VAL A 187 -28.53 16.29 -32.72
N GLN A 188 -28.51 17.59 -33.02
CA GLN A 188 -27.29 18.32 -33.31
C GLN A 188 -26.36 18.20 -32.10
N VAL A 189 -25.30 17.39 -32.23
CA VAL A 189 -24.17 17.41 -31.30
C VAL A 189 -23.28 18.57 -31.72
N GLU A 190 -23.55 19.73 -31.12
CA GLU A 190 -22.67 20.89 -31.14
C GLU A 190 -21.33 20.50 -30.49
N TYR A 191 -20.31 20.32 -31.33
CA TYR A 191 -18.91 20.23 -30.91
C TYR A 191 -18.50 21.56 -30.28
N VAL A 192 -18.71 21.70 -28.97
CA VAL A 192 -18.06 22.77 -28.19
C VAL A 192 -16.60 22.37 -27.99
N ALA A 193 -15.76 22.84 -28.91
CA ALA A 193 -14.34 22.96 -28.70
C ALA A 193 -14.10 23.91 -27.50
N ALA A 194 -13.83 23.34 -26.33
CA ALA A 194 -13.17 24.06 -25.24
C ALA A 194 -11.66 24.10 -25.56
N ARG A 195 -11.22 25.13 -26.29
CA ARG A 195 -10.74 26.42 -25.78
C ARG A 195 -9.26 26.32 -25.42
N GLU A 196 -8.45 26.55 -26.45
CA GLU A 196 -7.10 27.10 -26.37
C GLU A 196 -7.00 28.06 -25.18
N TRP A 197 -6.17 27.69 -24.20
CA TRP A 197 -5.67 28.65 -23.24
C TRP A 197 -4.55 29.41 -23.91
N ASN A 198 -4.87 30.64 -24.28
CA ASN A 198 -4.00 31.64 -24.83
C ASN A 198 -2.64 31.69 -24.13
N GLU A 199 -1.62 31.50 -24.95
CA GLU A 199 -0.38 32.25 -24.92
C GLU A 199 -0.70 33.75 -24.86
N ASP A 200 -0.81 34.31 -23.66
CA ASP A 200 -0.77 35.76 -23.42
C ASP A 200 -0.30 35.97 -21.98
N ARG A 201 1.02 35.87 -21.78
CA ARG A 201 1.68 36.38 -20.57
C ARG A 201 2.85 37.27 -20.97
N GLU A 202 2.58 38.20 -21.89
CA GLU A 202 3.34 39.43 -22.05
C GLU A 202 2.85 40.45 -21.01
N HIS A 203 3.41 40.38 -19.81
CA HIS A 203 3.57 41.54 -18.93
C HIS A 203 5.02 41.43 -18.41
N GLU A 204 5.98 41.99 -19.15
CA GLU A 204 6.45 43.37 -18.97
C GLU A 204 6.61 43.78 -17.50
N ASN A 205 7.90 43.89 -17.13
CA ASN A 205 8.48 44.89 -16.24
C ASN A 205 7.93 45.05 -14.82
N LEU A 206 8.71 44.56 -13.86
CA LEU A 206 9.14 45.35 -12.68
C LEU A 206 10.38 44.69 -12.02
N PHE A 207 11.41 44.42 -12.84
CA PHE A 207 12.78 44.45 -12.35
C PHE A 207 13.18 45.93 -12.27
N GLN A 208 13.00 46.55 -11.11
CA GLN A 208 13.72 47.77 -10.79
C GLN A 208 15.15 47.38 -10.46
N GLU A 209 16.04 47.54 -11.44
CA GLU A 209 17.47 47.63 -11.17
C GLU A 209 17.70 48.79 -10.18
N PRO A 210 18.39 48.58 -9.06
CA PRO A 210 18.88 49.70 -8.27
C PRO A 210 19.97 50.41 -9.07
N GLU A 211 19.69 51.65 -9.44
CA GLU A 211 20.63 52.62 -10.01
C GLU A 211 21.98 52.56 -9.27
N PHE A 212 23.02 52.26 -10.04
CA PHE A 212 24.40 52.34 -9.62
C PHE A 212 24.80 53.83 -9.62
N ASP A 213 24.72 54.47 -8.47
CA ASP A 213 25.12 55.87 -8.31
C ASP A 213 26.65 55.94 -8.11
N GLU A 214 27.35 56.19 -9.21
CA GLU A 214 28.81 56.41 -9.22
C GLU A 214 29.16 57.75 -8.54
N ALA A 215 29.88 57.63 -7.42
CA ALA A 215 30.95 58.52 -6.97
C ALA A 215 30.67 60.05 -6.86
N ARG A 216 30.23 60.48 -5.68
CA ARG A 216 30.57 61.82 -5.14
C ARG A 216 31.71 61.73 -4.12
N PRO A 217 32.88 62.33 -4.38
CA PRO A 217 33.94 62.43 -3.37
C PRO A 217 33.70 63.64 -2.48
N GLY A 218 33.70 63.40 -1.17
CA GLY A 218 33.88 64.42 -0.15
C GLY A 218 32.60 64.86 0.55
N GLN A 219 32.27 64.18 1.65
CA GLN A 219 31.70 64.83 2.84
C GLN A 219 31.90 63.94 4.07
N THR A 220 32.90 64.33 4.86
CA THR A 220 32.94 64.40 6.33
C THR A 220 32.26 63.28 7.12
N GLN A 221 33.12 62.46 7.73
CA GLN A 221 32.91 61.80 9.01
C GLN A 221 32.45 62.81 10.06
N ALA A 222 31.21 62.70 10.53
CA ALA A 222 30.82 62.94 11.92
C ALA A 222 29.34 62.59 12.09
N GLU A 223 29.04 61.83 13.15
CA GLU A 223 27.77 61.85 13.86
C GLU A 223 26.47 61.58 13.07
N LEU A 224 25.99 60.34 13.14
CA LEU A 224 24.88 60.01 14.04
C LEU A 224 24.55 58.52 13.89
N THR A 225 24.94 57.78 14.91
CA THR A 225 24.49 56.44 15.27
C THR A 225 23.00 56.45 15.58
N GLN A 226 22.15 56.69 14.58
CA GLN A 226 20.76 56.25 14.65
C GLN A 226 20.70 54.80 14.23
N LYS A 227 20.90 53.95 15.25
CA LYS A 227 20.57 52.53 15.25
C LYS A 227 19.08 52.40 14.95
N SER A 228 18.72 52.45 13.67
CA SER A 228 17.40 52.06 13.19
C SER A 228 17.25 50.60 13.56
N VAL A 229 16.64 50.37 14.72
CA VAL A 229 16.09 49.08 15.10
C VAL A 229 15.06 48.80 14.03
N ILE A 230 15.46 48.05 13.00
CA ILE A 230 14.55 47.36 12.11
C ILE A 230 13.79 46.45 13.05
N VAL A 231 12.62 46.92 13.51
CA VAL A 231 11.59 46.07 14.11
C VAL A 231 11.18 45.17 12.96
N ARG A 232 11.91 44.07 12.77
CA ARG A 232 11.38 42.92 12.06
C ARG A 232 10.11 42.62 12.81
N HIS A 233 8.96 42.94 12.20
CA HIS A 233 7.68 42.44 12.64
C HIS A 233 7.86 40.93 12.68
N ARG A 234 8.14 40.43 13.89
CA ARG A 234 8.06 39.03 14.23
C ARG A 234 6.57 38.79 14.08
N THR A 235 6.15 38.41 12.87
CA THR A 235 4.87 37.75 12.67
C THR A 235 4.84 36.72 13.78
N LEU A 236 3.89 36.91 14.71
CA LEU A 236 3.65 35.98 15.80
C LEU A 236 3.49 34.63 15.11
N GLY A 237 4.58 33.86 15.17
CA GLY A 237 4.73 32.68 14.36
C GLY A 237 3.62 31.76 14.77
N GLU A 238 2.62 31.61 13.90
CA GLU A 238 1.72 30.49 13.98
C GLU A 238 2.61 29.25 14.15
N PRO A 239 2.32 28.39 15.14
CA PRO A 239 3.10 27.19 15.34
C PRO A 239 3.10 26.46 13.99
N ALA A 240 4.26 26.42 13.34
CA ALA A 240 4.43 25.67 12.12
C ALA A 240 4.23 24.20 12.49
N VAL A 241 3.03 23.71 12.28
CA VAL A 241 2.73 22.29 12.42
C VAL A 241 3.56 21.61 11.35
N ASP A 242 4.62 20.91 11.78
CA ASP A 242 5.46 20.16 10.87
C ASP A 242 4.68 18.92 10.43
N PHE A 243 4.33 18.87 9.14
CA PHE A 243 3.59 17.77 8.56
C PHE A 243 4.57 16.72 8.03
N ASN A 244 4.40 15.47 8.46
CA ASN A 244 5.18 14.36 7.93
C ASN A 244 4.76 14.05 6.48
N LEU A 245 5.40 14.71 5.52
CA LEU A 245 5.10 14.55 4.08
C LEU A 245 5.30 13.11 3.60
N ARG A 246 6.20 12.36 4.23
CA ARG A 246 6.44 10.95 3.87
C ARG A 246 5.24 10.09 4.23
N GLU A 247 4.66 10.28 5.42
CA GLU A 247 3.46 9.56 5.81
C GLU A 247 2.27 9.93 4.93
N LEU A 248 2.06 11.23 4.66
CA LEU A 248 0.98 11.67 3.78
C LEU A 248 1.12 11.11 2.36
N SER A 249 2.34 11.08 1.82
CA SER A 249 2.60 10.47 0.50
C SER A 249 2.26 8.98 0.48
N ALA A 250 2.57 8.24 1.55
CA ALA A 250 2.26 6.82 1.66
C ALA A 250 0.74 6.60 1.76
N ARG A 251 0.02 7.45 2.49
CA ARG A 251 -1.45 7.40 2.58
C ARG A 251 -2.13 7.71 1.25
N ILE A 252 -1.65 8.71 0.51
CA ILE A 252 -2.15 9.02 -0.84
C ILE A 252 -1.92 7.83 -1.78
N ALA A 253 -0.74 7.21 -1.73
CA ALA A 253 -0.42 6.05 -2.54
C ALA A 253 -1.33 4.85 -2.21
N GLY A 254 -1.54 4.54 -0.93
CA GLY A 254 -2.45 3.46 -0.52
C GLY A 254 -3.90 3.71 -0.94
N TYR A 255 -4.37 4.96 -0.86
CA TYR A 255 -5.67 5.35 -1.39
C TYR A 255 -5.78 5.13 -2.91
N HIS A 256 -4.76 5.53 -3.68
CA HIS A 256 -4.73 5.30 -5.13
C HIS A 256 -4.69 3.81 -5.49
N GLU A 257 -3.96 3.01 -4.73
CA GLU A 257 -3.88 1.56 -4.89
C GLU A 257 -5.24 0.91 -4.65
N GLY A 258 -5.94 1.28 -3.57
CA GLY A 258 -7.29 0.79 -3.29
C GLY A 258 -8.31 1.14 -4.39
N LEU A 259 -8.23 2.35 -4.96
CA LEU A 259 -9.05 2.69 -6.13
C LEU A 259 -8.75 1.80 -7.34
N ALA A 260 -7.47 1.56 -7.61
CA ALA A 260 -7.05 0.70 -8.72
C ALA A 260 -7.48 -0.76 -8.53
N GLU A 261 -7.49 -1.25 -7.29
CA GLU A 261 -7.97 -2.59 -6.94
C GLU A 261 -9.48 -2.74 -7.22
N ILE A 262 -10.30 -1.77 -6.81
CA ILE A 262 -11.74 -1.76 -7.11
C ILE A 262 -11.97 -1.66 -8.63
N GLU A 263 -11.22 -0.81 -9.33
CA GLU A 263 -11.29 -0.72 -10.79
C GLU A 263 -10.94 -2.06 -11.46
N ALA A 264 -9.93 -2.78 -10.96
CA ALA A 264 -9.55 -4.09 -11.48
C ALA A 264 -10.61 -5.16 -11.19
N ALA A 265 -11.17 -5.18 -9.98
CA ALA A 265 -12.27 -6.08 -9.62
C ALA A 265 -13.49 -5.86 -10.52
N LEU A 266 -13.82 -4.59 -10.80
CA LEU A 266 -14.91 -4.24 -11.72
C LEU A 266 -14.72 -4.75 -13.15
N VAL A 267 -13.47 -4.92 -13.61
CA VAL A 267 -13.14 -5.43 -14.95
C VAL A 267 -13.09 -6.95 -14.97
N ASN A 268 -12.57 -7.58 -13.91
CA ASN A 268 -12.27 -9.01 -13.89
C ASN A 268 -13.50 -9.89 -13.61
N HIS A 269 -14.49 -9.36 -12.90
CA HIS A 269 -15.64 -10.17 -12.49
C HIS A 269 -16.87 -9.98 -13.37
N SER A 270 -17.60 -11.07 -13.56
CA SER A 270 -18.84 -11.10 -14.37
C SER A 270 -19.98 -10.35 -13.67
N ALA A 271 -20.89 -9.81 -14.49
CA ALA A 271 -21.82 -8.74 -14.11
C ALA A 271 -22.86 -9.06 -13.01
N ASP A 272 -23.02 -10.31 -12.58
CA ASP A 272 -24.23 -10.74 -11.85
C ASP A 272 -23.98 -11.24 -10.40
N ASP A 273 -22.79 -11.02 -9.82
CA ASP A 273 -22.56 -11.36 -8.40
C ASP A 273 -22.96 -10.19 -7.49
N SER A 274 -24.15 -10.29 -6.88
CA SER A 274 -24.65 -9.30 -5.94
C SER A 274 -23.79 -9.20 -4.67
N GLN A 275 -23.18 -10.31 -4.22
CA GLN A 275 -22.37 -10.31 -3.01
C GLN A 275 -21.07 -9.54 -3.23
N GLU A 276 -20.48 -9.68 -4.42
CA GLU A 276 -19.31 -8.91 -4.83
C GLU A 276 -19.62 -7.41 -4.86
N LEU A 277 -20.78 -7.00 -5.40
CA LEU A 277 -21.19 -5.59 -5.42
C LEU A 277 -21.27 -5.00 -3.99
N VAL A 278 -21.78 -5.77 -3.02
CA VAL A 278 -21.78 -5.34 -1.60
C VAL A 278 -20.35 -5.08 -1.12
N THR A 279 -19.42 -6.01 -1.38
CA THR A 279 -18.01 -5.86 -0.95
C THR A 279 -17.30 -4.69 -1.62
N LEU A 280 -17.64 -4.39 -2.89
CA LEU A 280 -17.09 -3.25 -3.61
C LEU A 280 -17.60 -1.92 -3.04
N VAL A 281 -18.91 -1.85 -2.69
CA VAL A 281 -19.49 -0.65 -2.07
C VAL A 281 -18.90 -0.41 -0.67
N GLU A 282 -18.76 -1.45 0.15
CA GLU A 282 -18.10 -1.35 1.47
C GLU A 282 -16.66 -0.83 1.34
N SER A 283 -15.92 -1.34 0.35
CA SER A 283 -14.54 -0.91 0.08
C SER A 283 -14.49 0.56 -0.38
N LEU A 284 -15.47 1.02 -1.16
CA LEU A 284 -15.60 2.43 -1.56
C LEU A 284 -15.88 3.35 -0.37
N GLU A 285 -16.72 2.94 0.59
CA GLU A 285 -17.00 3.72 1.80
C GLU A 285 -15.75 3.86 2.69
N GLN A 286 -14.97 2.79 2.81
CA GLN A 286 -13.68 2.84 3.49
C GLN A 286 -12.72 3.81 2.79
N LEU A 287 -12.65 3.77 1.46
CA LEU A 287 -11.83 4.70 0.68
C LEU A 287 -12.32 6.15 0.75
N ASP A 288 -13.63 6.40 0.89
CA ASP A 288 -14.13 7.77 1.11
C ASP A 288 -13.68 8.33 2.45
N SER A 289 -13.73 7.52 3.50
CA SER A 289 -13.18 7.90 4.82
C SER A 289 -11.69 8.24 4.73
N GLN A 290 -10.91 7.44 3.98
CA GLN A 290 -9.49 7.71 3.75
C GLN A 290 -9.27 8.98 2.91
N ARG A 291 -10.08 9.20 1.87
CA ARG A 291 -10.03 10.40 1.03
C ARG A 291 -10.30 11.65 1.85
N GLN A 292 -11.35 11.66 2.68
CA GLN A 292 -11.70 12.79 3.54
C GLN A 292 -10.54 13.15 4.48
N PHE A 293 -9.90 12.14 5.08
CA PHE A 293 -8.69 12.36 5.87
C PHE A 293 -7.59 12.99 5.01
N VAL A 294 -7.24 12.36 3.88
CA VAL A 294 -6.17 12.83 3.00
C VAL A 294 -6.41 14.25 2.47
N SER A 295 -7.64 14.58 2.08
CA SER A 295 -8.00 15.91 1.56
C SER A 295 -7.81 16.99 2.62
N LEU A 296 -8.25 16.74 3.87
CA LEU A 296 -8.05 17.69 4.97
C LEU A 296 -6.57 18.04 5.17
N TYR A 297 -5.67 17.05 5.12
CA TYR A 297 -4.23 17.32 5.25
C TYR A 297 -3.65 17.96 4.00
N TYR A 298 -4.06 17.52 2.81
CA TYR A 298 -3.58 18.07 1.54
C TYR A 298 -3.93 19.56 1.38
N ASP A 299 -5.13 19.95 1.84
CA ASP A 299 -5.61 21.33 1.79
C ASP A 299 -4.84 22.27 2.73
N LEU A 300 -4.27 21.73 3.82
CA LEU A 300 -3.43 22.50 4.74
C LEU A 300 -1.99 22.71 4.25
N LEU A 301 -1.57 21.99 3.19
CA LEU A 301 -0.23 22.13 2.64
C LEU A 301 -0.05 23.43 1.86
N SER A 302 1.15 24.00 1.95
CA SER A 302 1.57 25.08 1.05
C SER A 302 1.72 24.59 -0.40
N ASP A 303 1.60 25.51 -1.36
CA ASP A 303 1.79 25.20 -2.79
C ASP A 303 3.11 24.48 -3.06
N ARG A 304 4.18 24.92 -2.38
CA ARG A 304 5.51 24.31 -2.50
C ARG A 304 5.52 22.85 -2.05
N GLN A 305 4.81 22.50 -0.98
CA GLN A 305 4.72 21.12 -0.50
C GLN A 305 3.85 20.25 -1.42
N ARG A 306 2.75 20.81 -1.94
CA ARG A 306 1.86 20.12 -2.88
C ARG A 306 2.58 19.70 -4.16
N MET A 307 3.57 20.46 -4.62
CA MET A 307 4.40 20.08 -5.78
C MET A 307 5.17 18.77 -5.62
N PHE A 308 5.41 18.31 -4.39
CA PHE A 308 6.13 17.06 -4.11
C PHE A 308 5.19 15.87 -3.84
N LEU A 309 3.87 16.09 -3.88
CA LEU A 309 2.88 15.07 -3.56
C LEU A 309 1.94 14.84 -4.74
N ALA A 310 1.53 13.59 -4.93
CA ALA A 310 0.49 13.27 -5.89
C ALA A 310 -0.85 13.88 -5.43
N THR A 311 -1.63 14.41 -6.35
CA THR A 311 -2.98 14.88 -6.05
C THR A 311 -3.90 13.68 -5.74
N PRO A 312 -4.66 13.71 -4.64
CA PRO A 312 -5.67 12.69 -4.37
C PRO A 312 -6.63 12.55 -5.56
N ARG A 313 -6.85 11.32 -6.03
CA ARG A 313 -7.81 11.05 -7.12
C ARG A 313 -9.24 11.25 -6.60
N SER A 314 -10.18 11.55 -7.48
CA SER A 314 -11.60 11.56 -7.13
C SER A 314 -12.19 10.14 -7.14
N LEU A 315 -13.13 9.86 -6.23
CA LEU A 315 -13.90 8.62 -6.18
C LEU A 315 -14.98 8.51 -7.27
N GLU A 316 -15.41 9.64 -7.82
CA GLU A 316 -16.56 9.72 -8.73
C GLU A 316 -16.49 8.77 -9.94
N PRO A 317 -15.35 8.63 -10.64
CA PRO A 317 -15.30 7.76 -11.80
C PRO A 317 -15.49 6.28 -11.44
N VAL A 318 -15.05 5.88 -10.24
CA VAL A 318 -15.19 4.50 -9.77
C VAL A 318 -16.62 4.25 -9.30
N VAL A 319 -17.20 5.17 -8.53
CA VAL A 319 -18.61 5.13 -8.11
C VAL A 319 -19.54 5.03 -9.32
N ALA A 320 -19.34 5.85 -10.35
CA ALA A 320 -20.14 5.81 -11.57
C ALA A 320 -20.05 4.46 -12.30
N ARG A 321 -18.89 3.78 -12.25
CA ARG A 321 -18.73 2.44 -12.81
C ARG A 321 -19.47 1.38 -12.00
N VAL A 322 -19.44 1.47 -10.67
CA VAL A 322 -20.21 0.58 -9.78
C VAL A 322 -21.71 0.77 -10.02
N GLN A 323 -22.20 2.02 -10.05
CA GLN A 323 -23.61 2.33 -10.37
C GLN A 323 -24.02 1.74 -11.71
N LYS A 324 -23.21 1.92 -12.76
CA LYS A 324 -23.49 1.34 -14.08
C LYS A 324 -23.55 -0.20 -14.06
N ARG A 325 -22.77 -0.86 -13.19
CA ARG A 325 -22.82 -2.31 -13.00
C ARG A 325 -24.07 -2.73 -12.23
N LEU A 326 -24.44 -1.98 -11.19
CA LEU A 326 -25.69 -2.16 -10.43
C LEU A 326 -26.92 -2.07 -11.34
N ASP A 327 -26.99 -1.03 -12.18
CA ASP A 327 -28.07 -0.84 -13.17
C ASP A 327 -28.15 -2.00 -14.17
N ARG A 328 -27.00 -2.60 -14.50
CA ARG A 328 -26.95 -3.77 -15.40
C ARG A 328 -27.47 -5.02 -14.70
N SER A 329 -27.13 -5.23 -13.43
CA SER A 329 -27.62 -6.38 -12.64
C SER A 329 -29.13 -6.29 -12.37
N GLU A 330 -29.69 -5.09 -12.22
CA GLU A 330 -31.14 -4.92 -12.11
C GLU A 330 -31.85 -5.34 -13.40
N ARG A 331 -31.35 -4.88 -14.56
CA ARG A 331 -31.92 -5.25 -15.86
C ARG A 331 -31.79 -6.74 -16.18
N SER A 332 -30.72 -7.40 -15.72
CA SER A 332 -30.57 -8.85 -15.89
C SER A 332 -31.52 -9.63 -14.96
N ALA A 333 -31.78 -9.12 -13.76
CA ALA A 333 -32.76 -9.70 -12.84
C ALA A 333 -34.20 -9.61 -13.36
N ASP A 334 -34.60 -8.47 -13.94
CA ASP A 334 -35.95 -8.28 -14.51
C ASP A 334 -36.22 -9.17 -15.73
N GLY A 335 -35.17 -9.55 -16.47
CA GLY A 335 -35.27 -10.37 -17.67
C GLY A 335 -35.45 -11.87 -17.40
N ASP A 336 -35.12 -12.36 -16.20
CA ASP A 336 -35.22 -13.78 -15.85
C ASP A 336 -36.63 -14.11 -15.30
N PHE A 337 -37.62 -14.15 -16.21
CA PHE A 337 -39.03 -14.41 -15.91
C PHE A 337 -39.28 -15.72 -15.13
N LEU A 338 -38.31 -16.63 -15.09
CA LEU A 338 -38.41 -17.94 -14.44
C LEU A 338 -37.93 -17.95 -12.99
N ARG A 339 -37.26 -16.89 -12.51
CA ARG A 339 -36.91 -16.77 -11.10
C ARG A 339 -38.07 -16.11 -10.35
N PRO A 340 -38.65 -16.76 -9.33
CA PRO A 340 -39.58 -16.07 -8.46
C PRO A 340 -38.87 -14.86 -7.86
N PHE A 341 -39.49 -13.67 -7.98
CA PHE A 341 -38.97 -12.42 -7.45
C PHE A 341 -38.56 -12.60 -5.98
N ASP A 342 -37.24 -12.65 -5.76
CA ASP A 342 -36.69 -12.64 -4.42
C ASP A 342 -36.66 -11.19 -3.95
N GLY A 343 -37.71 -10.78 -3.22
CA GLY A 343 -37.83 -9.41 -2.73
C GLY A 343 -36.61 -8.97 -1.89
N GLU A 344 -35.90 -9.91 -1.26
CA GLU A 344 -34.67 -9.60 -0.52
C GLU A 344 -33.55 -9.11 -1.44
N ALA A 345 -33.42 -9.67 -2.65
CA ALA A 345 -32.40 -9.26 -3.59
C ALA A 345 -32.64 -7.83 -4.09
N GLN A 346 -33.90 -7.49 -4.38
CA GLN A 346 -34.29 -6.15 -4.81
C GLN A 346 -34.10 -5.11 -3.68
N GLU A 347 -34.47 -5.45 -2.45
CA GLU A 347 -34.22 -4.58 -1.30
C GLU A 347 -32.72 -4.33 -1.08
N ARG A 348 -31.88 -5.35 -1.24
CA ARG A 348 -30.42 -5.19 -1.17
C ARG A 348 -29.87 -4.29 -2.27
N LEU A 349 -30.34 -4.41 -3.51
CA LEU A 349 -29.90 -3.55 -4.61
C LEU A 349 -30.28 -2.08 -4.35
N GLU A 350 -31.48 -1.83 -3.84
CA GLU A 350 -31.92 -0.48 -3.46
C GLU A 350 -31.06 0.10 -2.33
N GLN A 351 -30.76 -0.70 -1.29
CA GLN A 351 -29.85 -0.29 -0.21
C GLN A 351 -28.45 0.06 -0.75
N LEU A 352 -27.93 -0.69 -1.73
CA LEU A 352 -26.64 -0.37 -2.35
C LEU A 352 -26.70 0.93 -3.15
N ARG A 353 -27.80 1.20 -3.85
CA ARG A 353 -27.99 2.46 -4.58
C ARG A 353 -28.00 3.64 -3.61
N GLU A 354 -28.77 3.57 -2.52
CA GLU A 354 -28.81 4.62 -1.50
C GLU A 354 -27.40 4.91 -0.93
N ARG A 355 -26.63 3.85 -0.61
CA ARG A 355 -25.26 3.99 -0.13
C ARG A 355 -24.33 4.66 -1.14
N LEU A 356 -24.43 4.31 -2.42
CA LEU A 356 -23.65 4.94 -3.49
C LEU A 356 -24.03 6.42 -3.67
N ASP A 357 -25.31 6.76 -3.56
CA ASP A 357 -25.76 8.16 -3.66
C ASP A 357 -25.24 9.01 -2.49
N LEU A 358 -25.19 8.45 -1.29
CA LEU A 358 -24.56 9.09 -0.13
C LEU A 358 -23.07 9.37 -0.35
N LEU A 359 -22.34 8.46 -1.02
CA LEU A 359 -20.93 8.67 -1.38
C LEU A 359 -20.74 9.75 -2.44
N VAL A 360 -21.68 9.92 -3.37
CA VAL A 360 -21.65 11.02 -4.33
C VAL A 360 -21.98 12.36 -3.65
N ALA A 361 -22.82 12.33 -2.61
CA ALA A 361 -23.21 13.52 -1.86
C ALA A 361 -22.12 14.01 -0.88
N SER A 362 -21.16 13.18 -0.48
CA SER A 362 -20.08 13.53 0.48
C SER A 362 -18.99 14.46 -0.09
N LYS A 363 -19.27 15.19 -1.17
CA LYS A 363 -18.30 16.05 -1.88
C LYS A 363 -18.06 17.40 -1.23
#